data_AF-A0A431WKS9-F1
#
_entry.id   AF-A0A431WKS9-F1
#
_cell.length_a   1.000
_cell.length_b   1.000
_cell.length_c   1.000
_cell.angle_alpha   90.00
_cell.angle_beta   90.00
_cell.angle_gamma   90.00
#
_symmetry.space_group_name_H-M   'P 1'
#
loop_
_entity.id
_entity.type
_entity.pdbx_description
1 polymer ?
#
loop_
_entity_poly.entity_id
_entity_poly.type
_entity_poly.pdbx_seq_one_letter_code
_entity_poly.pdbx_strand_id
1 'polypeptide(L)'
;MSVIEVIDTYKDNLRKYSLKQLRYISAEGTWSICQMYDHIIVVAHEYIDKVEACAVSEEEQVLGKTKSGEHLFEIGGFPPIKIKLPDELNSPPYNLDSRENLSFRLEQVRERLKQWESKVDTININYKMKHGGFGWLNAREWYDLVGMHFRHHFRQLRELEQKLETVDPL
;
A
#
# COMPACT_ATOMS: atom_id res chain seq x y z
N MET A 1 1.15 5.07 15.01
CA MET A 1 1.11 3.66 14.58
C MET A 1 2.18 3.47 13.52
N SER A 2 3.16 2.61 13.76
CA SER A 2 4.20 2.28 12.78
C SER A 2 3.61 1.52 11.58
N VAL A 3 4.33 1.45 10.47
CA VAL A 3 3.88 0.65 9.30
C VAL A 3 3.73 -0.83 9.66
N ILE A 4 4.56 -1.35 10.57
CA ILE A 4 4.50 -2.73 11.05
C ILE A 4 3.20 -2.98 11.83
N GLU A 5 2.82 -2.07 12.75
CA GLU A 5 1.56 -2.16 13.49
C GLU A 5 0.33 -2.07 12.58
N VAL A 6 0.41 -1.25 11.52
CA VAL A 6 -0.64 -1.16 10.50
C VAL A 6 -0.80 -2.50 9.77
N ILE A 7 0.30 -3.12 9.32
CA ILE A 7 0.27 -4.42 8.64
C ILE A 7 -0.26 -5.52 9.56
N ASP A 8 0.15 -5.53 10.84
CA ASP A 8 -0.35 -6.50 11.81
C ASP A 8 -1.86 -6.33 12.04
N THR A 9 -2.38 -5.10 12.03
CA THR A 9 -3.84 -4.84 12.03
C THR A 9 -4.55 -5.44 10.81
N TYR A 10 -3.96 -5.32 9.61
CA TYR A 10 -4.49 -5.95 8.40
C TYR A 10 -4.49 -7.48 8.51
N LYS A 11 -3.42 -8.09 9.03
CA LYS A 11 -3.35 -9.54 9.24
C LYS A 11 -4.40 -10.03 10.24
N ASP A 12 -4.63 -9.30 11.32
CA ASP A 12 -5.66 -9.66 12.31
C ASP A 12 -7.07 -9.54 11.73
N ASN A 13 -7.33 -8.50 10.93
CA ASN A 13 -8.60 -8.38 10.21
C ASN A 13 -8.80 -9.52 9.21
N LEU A 14 -7.75 -9.88 8.47
CA LEU A 14 -7.81 -10.93 7.45
C LEU A 14 -8.31 -12.28 8.01
N ARG A 15 -8.00 -12.60 9.27
CA ARG A 15 -8.43 -13.84 9.95
C ARG A 15 -9.95 -13.98 10.06
N LYS A 16 -10.68 -12.85 10.09
CA LYS A 16 -12.13 -12.79 10.29
C LYS A 16 -12.91 -13.22 9.04
N TYR A 17 -12.31 -13.12 7.86
CA TYR A 17 -13.02 -13.39 6.60
C TYR A 17 -13.02 -14.87 6.23
N SER A 18 -14.19 -15.37 5.82
CA SER A 18 -14.29 -16.58 5.03
C SER A 18 -13.80 -16.36 3.60
N LEU A 19 -13.47 -17.45 2.89
CA LEU A 19 -13.07 -17.37 1.47
C LEU A 19 -14.18 -16.75 0.60
N LYS A 20 -15.45 -17.03 0.92
CA LYS A 20 -16.60 -16.45 0.22
C LYS A 20 -16.67 -14.93 0.42
N GLN A 21 -16.50 -14.45 1.65
CA GLN A 21 -16.47 -13.01 1.97
C GLN A 21 -15.30 -12.32 1.28
N LEU A 22 -14.11 -12.93 1.26
CA LEU A 22 -12.94 -12.36 0.58
C LEU A 22 -13.18 -12.09 -0.90
N ARG A 23 -13.86 -13.02 -1.59
CA ARG A 23 -14.05 -12.97 -3.05
C ARG A 23 -15.34 -12.28 -3.49
N TYR A 24 -16.18 -11.89 -2.54
CA TYR A 24 -17.46 -11.27 -2.83
C TYR A 24 -17.31 -9.92 -3.52
N ILE A 25 -18.04 -9.74 -4.62
CA ILE A 25 -18.15 -8.49 -5.37
C ILE A 25 -19.60 -8.03 -5.26
N SER A 26 -19.80 -6.84 -4.68
CA SER A 26 -21.13 -6.29 -4.40
C SER A 26 -21.83 -5.69 -5.62
N ALA A 27 -21.05 -5.16 -6.57
CA ALA A 27 -21.56 -4.57 -7.80
C ALA A 27 -20.43 -4.50 -8.85
N GLU A 28 -20.81 -4.39 -10.12
CA GLU A 28 -19.87 -4.13 -11.21
C GLU A 28 -18.97 -2.92 -10.91
N GLY A 29 -17.67 -3.04 -11.21
CA GLY A 29 -16.68 -1.99 -10.95
C GLY A 29 -16.29 -1.79 -9.48
N THR A 30 -16.83 -2.58 -8.54
CA THR A 30 -16.40 -2.58 -7.14
C THR A 30 -15.37 -3.68 -6.89
N TRP A 31 -14.32 -3.38 -6.12
CA TRP A 31 -13.35 -4.38 -5.68
C TRP A 31 -13.94 -5.29 -4.61
N SER A 32 -13.50 -6.54 -4.56
CA SER A 32 -13.68 -7.39 -3.38
C SER A 32 -12.67 -7.02 -2.28
N ILE A 33 -12.82 -7.62 -1.09
CA ILE A 33 -11.79 -7.54 -0.04
C ILE A 33 -10.49 -8.17 -0.53
N CYS A 34 -10.52 -9.32 -1.20
CA CYS A 34 -9.33 -9.97 -1.76
C CYS A 34 -8.58 -9.04 -2.71
N GLN A 35 -9.28 -8.33 -3.59
CA GLN A 35 -8.66 -7.38 -4.53
C GLN A 35 -8.03 -6.19 -3.82
N MET A 36 -8.68 -5.68 -2.77
CA MET A 36 -8.10 -4.61 -1.96
C MET A 36 -6.83 -5.07 -1.24
N TYR A 37 -6.81 -6.27 -0.65
CA TYR A 37 -5.60 -6.84 -0.05
C TYR A 37 -4.49 -7.10 -1.09
N ASP A 38 -4.84 -7.65 -2.25
CA ASP A 38 -3.87 -7.85 -3.33
C ASP A 38 -3.21 -6.54 -3.75
N HIS A 39 -4.02 -5.50 -3.96
CA HIS A 39 -3.54 -4.16 -4.33
C HIS A 39 -2.53 -3.60 -3.31
N ILE A 40 -2.90 -3.58 -2.03
CA ILE A 40 -2.03 -2.98 -1.00
C ILE A 40 -0.71 -3.73 -0.83
N ILE A 41 -0.71 -5.04 -1.06
CA ILE A 41 0.48 -5.87 -0.99
C ILE A 41 1.40 -5.62 -2.19
N VAL A 42 0.84 -5.63 -3.41
CA VAL A 42 1.62 -5.43 -4.64
C VAL A 42 2.28 -4.05 -4.64
N VAL A 43 1.50 -3.00 -4.37
CA VAL A 43 2.02 -1.63 -4.33
C VAL A 43 3.04 -1.44 -3.22
N ALA A 44 2.85 -2.07 -2.06
CA ALA A 44 3.86 -2.02 -1.00
C ALA A 44 5.19 -2.64 -1.41
N HIS A 45 5.18 -3.77 -2.13
CA HIS A 45 6.40 -4.34 -2.68
C HIS A 45 7.06 -3.40 -3.69
N GLU A 46 6.29 -2.81 -4.61
CA GLU A 46 6.84 -1.83 -5.56
C GLU A 46 7.51 -0.65 -4.85
N TYR A 47 6.94 -0.15 -3.75
CA TYR A 47 7.54 0.94 -2.97
C TYR A 47 8.81 0.50 -2.26
N ILE A 48 8.85 -0.70 -1.70
CA ILE A 48 10.06 -1.24 -1.07
C ILE A 48 11.16 -1.49 -2.12
N ASP A 49 10.81 -1.91 -3.34
CA ASP A 49 11.77 -2.01 -4.45
C ASP A 49 12.40 -0.64 -4.76
N LYS A 50 11.66 0.47 -4.55
CA LYS A 50 12.23 1.82 -4.69
C LYS A 50 13.13 2.22 -3.53
N VAL A 51 12.86 1.75 -2.30
CA VAL A 51 13.80 1.89 -1.17
C VAL A 51 15.11 1.19 -1.51
N GLU A 52 15.04 -0.05 -1.99
CA GLU A 52 16.18 -0.85 -2.44
C GLU A 52 16.96 -0.15 -3.55
N ALA A 53 16.27 0.39 -4.56
CA ALA A 53 16.89 1.13 -5.64
C ALA A 53 17.60 2.42 -5.17
N CYS A 54 17.03 3.15 -4.20
CA CYS A 54 17.72 4.30 -3.59
C CYS A 54 19.00 3.85 -2.86
N ALA A 55 18.97 2.71 -2.17
CA ALA A 55 20.09 2.21 -1.38
C ALA A 55 21.31 1.78 -2.20
N VAL A 56 21.10 1.34 -3.45
CA VAL A 56 22.17 0.92 -4.37
C VAL A 56 22.48 1.97 -5.44
N SER A 57 21.85 3.14 -5.38
CA SER A 57 22.10 4.22 -6.33
C SER A 57 23.47 4.85 -6.08
N GLU A 58 24.13 5.24 -7.17
CA GLU A 58 25.37 6.01 -7.15
C GLU A 58 25.17 7.43 -7.71
N GLU A 59 23.96 7.72 -8.21
CA GLU A 59 23.63 8.98 -8.87
C GLU A 59 22.77 9.86 -7.97
N GLU A 60 23.28 11.06 -7.66
CA GLU A 60 22.50 12.05 -6.93
C GLU A 60 21.44 12.71 -7.81
N GLN A 61 20.26 12.93 -7.22
CA GLN A 61 19.14 13.62 -7.83
C GLN A 61 18.75 14.85 -7.01
N VAL A 62 18.98 16.03 -7.60
CA VAL A 62 18.69 17.32 -6.97
C VAL A 62 17.20 17.68 -7.01
N LEU A 63 16.43 17.12 -7.95
CA LEU A 63 14.99 17.33 -8.00
C LEU A 63 14.31 16.69 -6.77
N GLY A 64 13.22 17.31 -6.35
CA GLY A 64 12.44 16.89 -5.19
C GLY A 64 11.04 16.43 -5.56
N LYS A 65 10.16 16.42 -4.56
CA LYS A 65 8.76 16.09 -4.73
C LYS A 65 8.04 17.15 -5.56
N THR A 66 6.93 16.75 -6.17
CA THR A 66 5.98 17.72 -6.73
C THR A 66 5.31 18.51 -5.61
N LYS A 67 4.71 19.67 -5.90
CA LYS A 67 3.93 20.42 -4.90
C LYS A 67 2.84 19.56 -4.24
N SER A 68 2.17 18.71 -5.03
CA SER A 68 1.18 17.77 -4.52
C SER A 68 1.83 16.70 -3.64
N GLY A 69 3.00 16.17 -4.03
CA GLY A 69 3.75 15.22 -3.22
C GLY A 69 4.16 15.80 -1.86
N GLU A 70 4.71 17.01 -1.83
CA GLU A 70 5.02 17.74 -0.59
C GLU A 70 3.79 17.84 0.32
N HIS A 71 2.65 18.27 -0.23
CA HIS A 71 1.41 18.39 0.54
C HIS A 71 0.91 17.06 1.11
N LEU A 72 0.98 15.97 0.33
CA LEU A 72 0.54 14.64 0.78
C LEU A 72 1.43 14.10 1.92
N PHE A 73 2.74 14.36 1.86
CA PHE A 73 3.65 14.02 2.96
C PHE A 73 3.39 14.91 4.19
N GLU A 74 3.12 16.20 4.01
CA GLU A 74 2.79 17.13 5.11
C GLU A 74 1.53 16.69 5.88
N ILE A 75 0.48 16.25 5.16
CA ILE A 75 -0.74 15.72 5.80
C ILE A 75 -0.63 14.24 6.22
N GLY A 76 0.50 13.59 5.94
CA GLY A 76 0.79 12.21 6.34
C GLY A 76 -0.07 11.13 5.67
N GLY A 77 -0.70 11.44 4.53
CA GLY A 77 -1.60 10.51 3.85
C GLY A 77 -2.25 11.06 2.58
N PHE A 78 -3.20 10.29 2.07
CA PHE A 78 -3.97 10.63 0.87
C PHE A 78 -5.31 11.27 1.25
N PRO A 79 -5.81 12.26 0.47
CA PRO A 79 -7.09 12.88 0.74
C PRO A 79 -8.22 11.84 0.68
N PRO A 80 -9.32 12.05 1.43
CA PRO A 80 -10.46 11.15 1.45
C PRO A 80 -11.34 11.32 0.20
N ILE A 81 -10.75 11.20 -0.98
CA ILE A 81 -11.44 11.19 -2.28
C ILE A 81 -11.13 9.89 -3.02
N LYS A 82 -11.96 9.50 -3.98
CA LYS A 82 -11.66 8.36 -4.85
C LYS A 82 -10.71 8.81 -5.95
N ILE A 83 -9.53 8.20 -6.01
CA ILE A 83 -8.56 8.45 -7.07
C ILE A 83 -8.87 7.45 -8.19
N LYS A 84 -9.31 7.93 -9.35
CA LYS A 84 -9.48 7.10 -10.54
C LYS A 84 -8.24 7.25 -11.41
N LEU A 85 -7.53 6.15 -11.63
CA LEU A 85 -6.46 6.08 -12.62
C LEU A 85 -7.05 6.04 -14.04
N PRO A 86 -6.28 6.43 -15.08
CA PRO A 86 -6.63 6.15 -16.47
C PRO A 86 -7.00 4.67 -16.63
N ASP A 87 -7.94 4.35 -17.52
CA ASP A 87 -8.50 2.99 -17.62
C ASP A 87 -7.42 1.95 -17.98
N GLU A 88 -6.36 2.35 -18.70
CA GLU A 88 -5.20 1.52 -19.05
C GLU A 88 -4.38 1.10 -17.81
N LEU A 89 -4.43 1.90 -16.75
CA LEU A 89 -3.73 1.68 -15.48
C LEU A 89 -4.67 1.18 -14.38
N ASN A 90 -5.92 0.88 -14.72
CA ASN A 90 -6.98 0.55 -13.76
C ASN A 90 -7.48 -0.89 -13.91
N SER A 91 -6.61 -1.80 -14.38
CA SER A 91 -6.92 -3.23 -14.39
C SER A 91 -7.19 -3.70 -12.95
N PRO A 92 -8.26 -4.48 -12.73
CA PRO A 92 -8.64 -4.86 -11.38
C PRO A 92 -7.57 -5.78 -10.75
N PRO A 93 -7.30 -5.65 -9.45
CA PRO A 93 -6.39 -6.55 -8.74
C PRO A 93 -6.87 -8.01 -8.76
N TYR A 94 -6.00 -8.93 -8.36
CA TYR A 94 -6.28 -10.37 -8.35
C TYR A 94 -7.33 -10.74 -7.26
N ASN A 95 -8.36 -11.49 -7.65
CA ASN A 95 -9.50 -11.84 -6.77
C ASN A 95 -9.59 -13.33 -6.39
N LEU A 96 -8.62 -14.15 -6.76
CA LEU A 96 -8.70 -15.60 -6.54
C LEU A 96 -7.74 -16.10 -5.46
N ASP A 97 -7.17 -15.19 -4.68
CA ASP A 97 -6.25 -15.56 -3.62
C ASP A 97 -6.96 -16.25 -2.45
N SER A 98 -6.19 -16.99 -1.65
CA SER A 98 -6.65 -17.55 -0.38
C SER A 98 -6.29 -16.62 0.77
N ARG A 99 -7.02 -16.75 1.89
CA ARG A 99 -6.71 -16.02 3.13
C ARG A 99 -5.27 -16.30 3.60
N GLU A 100 -4.85 -17.55 3.50
CA GLU A 100 -3.53 -18.01 3.91
C GLU A 100 -2.45 -17.40 3.00
N ASN A 101 -2.69 -17.33 1.68
CA ASN A 101 -1.74 -16.71 0.75
C ASN A 101 -1.63 -15.19 0.99
N LEU A 102 -2.76 -14.50 1.18
CA LEU A 102 -2.75 -13.07 1.52
C LEU A 102 -2.01 -12.81 2.84
N SER A 103 -2.22 -13.65 3.86
CA SER A 103 -1.51 -13.52 5.14
C SER A 103 -0.01 -13.76 4.99
N PHE A 104 0.39 -14.74 4.18
CA PHE A 104 1.79 -15.00 3.88
C PHE A 104 2.44 -13.81 3.16
N ARG A 105 1.78 -13.28 2.13
CA ARG A 105 2.27 -12.12 1.37
C ARG A 105 2.38 -10.85 2.22
N LEU A 106 1.43 -10.60 3.13
CA LEU A 106 1.56 -9.52 4.13
C LEU A 106 2.77 -9.70 5.03
N GLU A 107 3.07 -10.94 5.46
CA GLU A 107 4.29 -11.21 6.23
C GLU A 107 5.55 -10.91 5.41
N GLN A 108 5.56 -11.22 4.11
CA GLN A 108 6.68 -10.86 3.24
C GLN A 108 6.91 -9.35 3.18
N VAL A 109 5.85 -8.54 3.03
CA VAL A 109 5.94 -7.07 3.09
C VAL A 109 6.52 -6.63 4.44
N ARG A 110 6.01 -7.20 5.54
CA ARG A 110 6.45 -6.89 6.90
C ARG A 110 7.94 -7.19 7.13
N GLU A 111 8.40 -8.36 6.71
CA GLU A 111 9.80 -8.77 6.87
C GLU A 111 10.73 -7.91 6.01
N ARG A 112 10.32 -7.56 4.78
CA ARG A 112 11.08 -6.61 3.95
C ARG A 112 11.19 -5.24 4.62
N LEU A 113 10.11 -4.70 5.21
CA LEU A 113 10.16 -3.42 5.92
C LEU A 113 11.09 -3.44 7.14
N LYS A 114 11.08 -4.53 7.92
CA LYS A 114 12.01 -4.68 9.06
C LYS A 114 13.47 -4.63 8.65
N GLN A 115 13.81 -5.17 7.48
CA GLN A 115 15.19 -5.11 6.97
C GLN A 115 15.65 -3.68 6.70
N TRP A 116 14.72 -2.73 6.49
CA TRP A 116 15.00 -1.32 6.21
C TRP A 116 14.85 -0.40 7.42
N GLU A 117 14.06 -0.78 8.42
CA GLU A 117 13.69 0.06 9.57
C GLU A 117 14.90 0.75 10.24
N SER A 118 16.01 0.03 10.45
CA SER A 118 17.20 0.56 11.12
C SER A 118 18.25 1.20 10.20
N LYS A 119 18.11 1.07 8.86
CA LYS A 119 19.12 1.49 7.89
C LYS A 119 18.64 2.51 6.86
N VAL A 120 17.33 2.72 6.72
CA VAL A 120 16.80 3.61 5.69
C VAL A 120 17.28 5.06 5.86
N ASP A 121 17.51 5.51 7.09
CA ASP A 121 18.04 6.84 7.39
C ASP A 121 19.55 6.98 7.13
N THR A 122 20.26 5.88 6.89
CA THR A 122 21.69 5.91 6.56
C THR A 122 21.95 6.05 5.06
N ILE A 123 20.90 5.98 4.24
CA ILE A 123 21.00 6.12 2.78
C ILE A 123 21.13 7.61 2.45
N ASN A 124 21.99 7.94 1.48
CA ASN A 124 22.14 9.33 1.01
C ASN A 124 20.77 9.89 0.58
N ILE A 125 20.38 11.02 1.18
CA ILE A 125 19.09 11.68 0.95
C ILE A 125 18.91 12.15 -0.51
N ASN A 126 20.01 12.29 -1.26
CA ASN A 126 20.00 12.65 -2.67
C ASN A 126 19.85 11.45 -3.61
N TYR A 127 19.93 10.21 -3.11
CA TYR A 127 19.59 9.02 -3.90
C TYR A 127 18.08 8.86 -3.91
N LYS A 128 17.48 9.17 -5.06
CA LYS A 128 16.03 9.28 -5.22
C LYS A 128 15.52 8.53 -6.43
N MET A 129 14.34 7.94 -6.30
CA MET A 129 13.60 7.33 -7.40
C MET A 129 12.33 8.12 -7.70
N LYS A 130 12.02 8.26 -8.99
CA LYS A 130 10.86 9.04 -9.45
C LYS A 130 9.56 8.26 -9.27
N HIS A 131 8.62 8.86 -8.56
CA HIS A 131 7.21 8.50 -8.50
C HIS A 131 6.41 9.35 -9.50
N GLY A 132 5.45 8.74 -10.22
CA GLY A 132 4.61 9.44 -11.20
C GLY A 132 3.84 10.65 -10.65
N GLY A 133 3.15 10.50 -9.51
CA GLY A 133 2.46 11.60 -8.82
C GLY A 133 3.30 12.43 -7.82
N PHE A 134 4.16 11.78 -7.02
CA PHE A 134 4.87 12.46 -5.92
C PHE A 134 6.16 13.17 -6.34
N GLY A 135 6.71 12.90 -7.53
CA GLY A 135 8.01 13.44 -7.93
C GLY A 135 9.17 12.56 -7.47
N TRP A 136 10.31 13.15 -7.15
CA TRP A 136 11.49 12.39 -6.73
C TRP A 136 11.49 12.16 -5.23
N LEU A 137 11.49 10.90 -4.82
CA LEU A 137 11.44 10.46 -3.43
C LEU A 137 12.74 9.77 -3.03
N ASN A 138 13.25 10.12 -1.86
CA ASN A 138 14.38 9.41 -1.25
C ASN A 138 13.91 8.10 -0.57
N ALA A 139 14.86 7.33 -0.05
CA ALA A 139 14.58 6.04 0.57
C ALA A 139 13.61 6.12 1.78
N ARG A 140 13.77 7.12 2.66
CA ARG A 140 12.89 7.35 3.82
C ARG A 140 11.47 7.68 3.36
N GLU A 141 11.34 8.54 2.36
CA GLU A 141 10.03 8.91 1.80
C GLU A 141 9.32 7.72 1.14
N TRP A 142 10.03 6.87 0.38
CA TRP A 142 9.46 5.63 -0.15
C TRP A 142 9.02 4.66 0.95
N TYR A 143 9.82 4.52 2.01
CA TYR A 143 9.49 3.70 3.17
C TYR A 143 8.21 4.19 3.86
N ASP A 144 8.11 5.49 4.11
CA ASP A 144 6.95 6.10 4.78
C ASP A 144 5.69 6.02 3.91
N LEU A 145 5.85 6.08 2.58
CA LEU A 145 4.75 5.97 1.62
C LEU A 145 4.05 4.60 1.69
N VAL A 146 4.75 3.53 2.07
CA VAL A 146 4.13 2.22 2.37
C VAL A 146 3.09 2.38 3.48
N GLY A 147 3.47 3.01 4.59
CA GLY A 147 2.55 3.26 5.71
C GLY A 147 1.38 4.16 5.32
N MET A 148 1.64 5.23 4.55
CA MET A 148 0.59 6.11 4.04
C MET A 148 -0.42 5.35 3.17
N HIS A 149 0.07 4.45 2.31
CA HIS A 149 -0.74 3.64 1.41
C HIS A 149 -1.64 2.67 2.17
N PHE A 150 -1.10 1.86 3.08
CA PHE A 150 -1.93 0.98 3.91
C PHE A 150 -2.99 1.78 4.70
N ARG A 151 -2.62 2.90 5.33
CA ARG A 151 -3.60 3.70 6.09
C ARG A 151 -4.71 4.27 5.22
N HIS A 152 -4.40 4.67 3.98
CA HIS A 152 -5.40 5.16 3.04
C HIS A 152 -6.48 4.12 2.75
N HIS A 153 -6.08 2.84 2.58
CA HIS A 153 -7.00 1.77 2.23
C HIS A 153 -7.85 1.24 3.39
N PHE A 154 -7.65 1.67 4.63
CA PHE A 154 -8.56 1.32 5.74
C PHE A 154 -9.99 1.81 5.48
N ARG A 155 -10.13 2.98 4.85
CA ARG A 155 -11.46 3.48 4.50
C ARG A 155 -12.13 2.59 3.47
N GLN A 156 -11.40 2.20 2.42
CA GLN A 156 -11.93 1.30 1.40
C GLN A 156 -12.29 -0.07 2.00
N LEU A 157 -11.45 -0.61 2.89
CA LEU A 157 -11.76 -1.85 3.61
C LEU A 157 -13.08 -1.73 4.38
N ARG A 158 -13.29 -0.65 5.15
CA ARG A 158 -14.56 -0.42 5.86
C ARG A 158 -15.77 -0.32 4.93
N GLU A 159 -15.63 0.34 3.79
CA GLU A 159 -16.70 0.43 2.78
C GLU A 159 -17.05 -0.96 2.21
N LEU A 160 -16.06 -1.86 2.07
CA LEU A 160 -16.27 -3.23 1.60
C LEU A 160 -16.89 -4.12 2.68
N GLU A 161 -16.45 -3.99 3.93
CA GLU A 161 -17.02 -4.67 5.10
C GLU A 161 -18.51 -4.32 5.27
N GLN A 162 -18.89 -3.04 5.16
CA GLN A 162 -20.29 -2.61 5.24
C GLN A 162 -21.17 -3.25 4.17
N LYS A 163 -20.64 -3.41 2.95
CA LYS A 163 -21.37 -4.08 1.87
C LYS A 163 -21.51 -5.58 2.14
N LEU A 164 -20.53 -6.21 2.78
CA LEU A 164 -20.62 -7.61 3.20
C LEU A 164 -21.68 -7.80 4.27
N GLU A 165 -21.75 -6.95 5.30
CA GLU A 165 -22.73 -7.07 6.39
C GLU A 165 -24.18 -7.08 5.91
N THR A 166 -24.48 -6.41 4.79
CA THR A 166 -25.83 -6.43 4.19
C THR A 166 -26.23 -7.79 3.61
N VAL A 167 -25.29 -8.72 3.43
CA VAL A 167 -25.49 -10.00 2.73
C VAL A 167 -24.96 -11.22 3.51
N ASP A 168 -23.91 -11.07 4.32
CA ASP A 168 -23.20 -12.14 5.04
C ASP A 168 -22.40 -11.56 6.24
N PRO A 169 -23.04 -11.36 7.42
CA PRO A 169 -22.41 -10.74 8.59
C PRO A 169 -21.14 -11.47 9.09
N LEU A 170 -20.21 -10.71 9.66
CA LEU A 170 -18.95 -11.21 10.24
C LEU A 170 -19.14 -12.01 11.53
#